data_AF-A0A3S5D3V1-F1
#
_entry.id   AF-A0A3S5D3V1-F1
#
_cell.length_a   1.000
_cell.length_b   1.000
_cell.length_c   1.000
_cell.angle_alpha   90.00
_cell.angle_beta   90.00
_cell.angle_gamma   90.00
#
_symmetry.space_group_name_H-M   'P 1'
#
loop_
_entity.id
_entity.type
_entity.pdbx_description
1 polymer ?
#
loop_
_entity_poly.entity_id
_entity_poly.type
_entity_poly.pdbx_seq_one_letter_code
_entity_poly.pdbx_strand_id
1 'polypeptide(L)'
;MTADITMRVNAWLDRFSPPRQIANNPQAMQDDANAILRIFLDHAPDDGWQGWFEDALRRLEASMTTRSWPAPGEVVRACRGAERPQEQAGPNARAEVAAVDALIGWFQKFGTQMPGMGNGFRTRKMVERGIFKDLAEARFRGFTLFPDDEREILARRAEQSRRGDPLSSILGDAEYRRHVAVLANIWGVSEADAEDRARQSPELQQPDLSANRVAAE
;
A
#
# COMPACT_ATOMS: atom_id res chain seq x y z
N MET A 1 -3.36 -20.64 7.32
CA MET A 1 -3.05 -19.63 8.36
C MET A 1 -2.53 -20.26 9.64
N THR A 2 -3.38 -20.81 10.53
CA THR A 2 -2.93 -21.32 11.85
C THR A 2 -1.83 -22.38 11.75
N ALA A 3 -1.98 -23.38 10.87
CA ALA A 3 -0.97 -24.40 10.63
C ALA A 3 0.35 -23.81 10.08
N ASP A 4 0.25 -22.81 9.20
CA ASP A 4 1.42 -22.16 8.61
C ASP A 4 2.19 -21.30 9.62
N ILE A 5 1.48 -20.51 10.44
CA ILE A 5 2.08 -19.71 11.52
C ILE A 5 2.76 -20.64 12.51
N THR A 6 2.10 -21.74 12.90
CA THR A 6 2.68 -22.75 13.81
C THR A 6 4.00 -23.29 13.28
N MET A 7 4.02 -23.73 12.01
CA MET A 7 5.23 -24.25 11.37
C MET A 7 6.35 -23.19 11.34
N ARG A 8 6.02 -21.94 10.98
CA ARG A 8 7.01 -20.87 10.90
C ARG A 8 7.56 -20.43 12.25
N VAL A 9 6.71 -20.36 13.28
CA VAL A 9 7.14 -20.04 14.65
C VAL A 9 8.09 -21.11 15.17
N ASN A 10 7.79 -22.39 14.97
CA ASN A 10 8.68 -23.48 15.40
C ASN A 10 10.03 -23.44 14.67
N ALA A 11 10.01 -23.31 13.33
CA ALA A 11 11.23 -23.18 12.54
C ALA A 11 12.06 -21.94 12.94
N TRP A 12 11.39 -20.87 13.38
CA TRP A 12 12.05 -19.67 13.90
C TRP A 12 12.65 -19.91 15.29
N LEU A 13 11.92 -20.53 16.22
CA LEU A 13 12.39 -20.86 17.57
C LEU A 13 13.60 -21.81 17.55
N ASP A 14 13.67 -22.73 16.59
CA ASP A 14 14.80 -23.65 16.40
C ASP A 14 16.15 -22.93 16.16
N ARG A 15 16.12 -21.65 15.76
CA ARG A 15 17.33 -20.81 15.58
C ARG A 15 17.89 -20.27 16.90
N PHE A 16 17.15 -20.42 17.99
CA PHE A 16 17.44 -19.83 19.30
C PHE A 16 17.43 -20.89 20.40
N SER A 17 18.11 -20.61 21.51
CA SER A 17 18.11 -21.51 22.66
C SER A 17 16.94 -21.21 23.60
N PRO A 18 16.29 -22.21 24.19
CA PRO A 18 15.32 -21.97 25.26
C PRO A 18 16.01 -21.29 26.47
N PRO A 19 15.28 -20.52 27.30
CA PRO A 19 15.81 -19.94 28.52
C PRO A 19 16.43 -21.00 29.42
N ARG A 20 17.59 -20.70 30.03
CA ARG A 20 18.38 -21.67 30.81
C ARG A 20 17.59 -22.34 31.93
N GLN A 21 16.61 -21.62 32.49
CA GLN A 21 15.76 -22.08 33.58
C GLN A 21 14.81 -23.21 33.16
N ILE A 22 14.44 -23.27 31.87
CA ILE A 22 13.48 -24.25 31.34
C ILE A 22 14.11 -25.26 30.37
N ALA A 23 15.37 -25.07 29.96
CA ALA A 23 16.04 -25.86 28.94
C ALA A 23 16.08 -27.39 29.20
N ASN A 24 15.98 -27.82 30.47
CA ASN A 24 15.95 -29.24 30.86
C ASN A 24 14.54 -29.74 31.22
N ASN A 25 13.50 -28.96 30.95
CA ASN A 25 12.12 -29.31 31.25
C ASN A 25 11.28 -29.26 29.96
N PRO A 26 11.09 -30.41 29.28
CA PRO A 26 10.37 -30.47 28.00
C PRO A 26 8.95 -29.93 28.07
N GLN A 27 8.25 -30.13 29.19
CA GLN A 27 6.90 -29.59 29.37
C GLN A 27 6.94 -28.06 29.43
N ALA A 28 7.84 -27.49 30.23
CA ALA A 28 7.98 -26.04 30.32
C ALA A 28 8.41 -25.41 29.00
N MET A 29 9.29 -26.07 28.23
CA MET A 29 9.65 -25.63 26.88
C MET A 29 8.44 -25.62 25.93
N GLN A 30 7.62 -26.68 25.96
CA GLN A 30 6.41 -26.73 25.14
C GLN A 30 5.40 -25.65 25.55
N ASP A 31 5.23 -25.42 26.85
CA ASP A 31 4.33 -24.40 27.39
C ASP A 31 4.77 -22.99 26.95
N ASP A 32 6.06 -22.71 26.98
CA ASP A 32 6.62 -21.42 26.52
C ASP A 32 6.47 -21.24 25.01
N ALA A 33 6.75 -22.28 24.21
CA ALA A 33 6.55 -22.24 22.76
C ALA A 33 5.06 -22.01 22.41
N ASN A 34 4.15 -22.67 23.13
CA ASN A 34 2.70 -22.49 22.97
C ASN A 34 2.28 -21.06 23.36
N ALA A 35 2.85 -20.49 24.42
CA ALA A 35 2.57 -19.12 24.84
C ALA A 35 3.01 -18.10 23.77
N ILE A 36 4.19 -18.28 23.19
CA ILE A 36 4.70 -17.45 22.09
C ILE A 36 3.79 -17.58 20.85
N LEU A 37 3.47 -18.81 20.44
CA LEU A 37 2.60 -19.07 19.30
C LEU A 37 1.23 -18.42 19.46
N ARG A 38 0.64 -18.53 20.65
CA ARG A 38 -0.68 -17.96 20.94
C ARG A 38 -0.71 -16.44 20.74
N ILE A 39 0.35 -15.74 21.13
CA ILE A 39 0.45 -14.29 20.90
C ILE A 39 0.45 -13.96 19.40
N PHE A 40 1.18 -14.71 18.58
CA PHE A 40 1.13 -14.52 17.13
C PHE A 40 -0.27 -14.76 16.56
N LEU A 41 -0.97 -15.79 17.03
CA LEU A 41 -2.33 -16.09 16.57
C LEU A 41 -3.35 -15.04 17.02
N ASP A 42 -3.23 -14.54 18.25
CA ASP A 42 -4.15 -13.53 18.81
C ASP A 42 -4.01 -12.17 18.12
N HIS A 43 -2.85 -11.88 17.50
CA HIS A 43 -2.55 -10.62 16.83
C HIS A 43 -2.53 -10.70 15.29
N ALA A 44 -2.59 -11.91 14.72
CA ALA A 44 -2.55 -12.07 13.27
C ALA A 44 -3.83 -11.49 12.62
N PRO A 45 -3.71 -10.65 11.57
CA PRO A 45 -4.87 -10.19 10.83
C PRO A 45 -5.48 -11.33 10.00
N ASP A 46 -6.77 -11.26 9.69
CA ASP A 46 -7.45 -12.27 8.86
C ASP A 46 -6.87 -12.31 7.43
N ASP A 47 -6.58 -11.12 6.86
CA ASP A 47 -5.98 -10.94 5.54
C ASP A 47 -4.56 -10.34 5.63
N GLY A 48 -3.69 -10.71 4.69
CA GLY A 48 -2.33 -10.16 4.62
C GLY A 48 -1.38 -10.59 5.75
N TRP A 49 -1.78 -11.62 6.53
CA TRP A 49 -1.03 -12.10 7.70
C TRP A 49 0.41 -12.51 7.39
N GLN A 50 0.72 -12.95 6.16
CA GLN A 50 2.08 -13.33 5.78
C GLN A 50 3.03 -12.12 5.85
N GLY A 51 2.62 -10.97 5.29
CA GLY A 51 3.44 -9.76 5.32
C GLY A 51 3.58 -9.21 6.73
N TRP A 52 2.48 -9.23 7.49
CA TRP A 52 2.48 -8.89 8.92
C TRP A 52 3.43 -9.78 9.73
N PHE A 53 3.38 -11.09 9.53
CA PHE A 53 4.18 -12.05 10.28
C PHE A 53 5.68 -11.87 10.04
N GLU A 54 6.08 -11.67 8.78
CA GLU A 54 7.48 -11.36 8.44
C GLU A 54 7.94 -10.02 9.06
N ASP A 55 7.07 -9.01 9.14
CA ASP A 55 7.38 -7.74 9.81
C ASP A 55 7.50 -7.90 11.33
N ALA A 56 6.59 -8.67 11.94
CA ALA A 56 6.61 -8.98 13.36
C ALA A 56 7.90 -9.73 13.75
N LEU A 57 8.29 -10.78 12.99
CA LEU A 57 9.55 -11.49 13.22
C LEU A 57 10.77 -10.57 13.07
N ARG A 58 10.81 -9.74 12.02
CA ARG A 58 11.91 -8.80 11.81
C ARG A 58 12.08 -7.82 12.98
N ARG A 59 10.98 -7.29 13.51
CA ARG A 59 10.99 -6.38 14.66
C ARG A 59 11.42 -7.08 15.94
N LEU A 60 10.93 -8.30 16.14
CA LEU A 60 11.29 -9.12 17.28
C LEU A 60 12.80 -9.38 17.27
N GLU A 61 13.35 -9.90 16.16
CA GLU A 61 14.79 -10.14 15.99
C GLU A 61 15.62 -8.86 16.18
N ALA A 62 15.18 -7.72 15.64
CA ALA A 62 15.87 -6.45 15.80
C ALA A 62 15.91 -5.94 17.26
N SER A 63 14.92 -6.33 18.07
CA SER A 63 14.85 -5.95 19.49
C SER A 63 15.56 -6.93 20.42
N MET A 64 15.82 -8.15 19.97
CA MET A 64 16.47 -9.18 20.76
C MET A 64 17.97 -8.89 20.92
N THR A 65 18.42 -8.84 22.17
CA THR A 65 19.84 -8.65 22.50
C THR A 65 20.56 -9.96 22.78
N THR A 66 19.83 -11.08 22.84
CA THR A 66 20.37 -12.40 23.15
C THR A 66 19.90 -13.44 22.14
N ARG A 67 20.59 -14.59 22.11
CA ARG A 67 20.21 -15.76 21.31
C ARG A 67 19.24 -16.71 22.03
N SER A 68 18.55 -16.24 23.07
CA SER A 68 17.53 -17.02 23.78
C SER A 68 16.15 -16.78 23.18
N TRP A 69 15.18 -17.67 23.44
CA TRP A 69 13.77 -17.39 23.09
C TRP A 69 13.31 -16.06 23.71
N PRO A 70 12.45 -15.31 23.01
CA PRO A 70 11.96 -14.01 23.47
C PRO A 70 11.00 -14.17 24.65
N ALA A 71 10.91 -13.15 25.49
CA ALA A 71 9.85 -13.08 26.50
C ALA A 71 8.49 -12.78 25.84
N PRO A 72 7.36 -13.25 26.41
CA PRO A 72 6.02 -12.96 25.89
C PRO A 72 5.75 -11.47 25.64
N GLY A 73 6.22 -10.59 26.53
CA GLY A 73 6.05 -9.14 26.37
C GLY A 73 6.81 -8.54 25.18
N GLU A 74 7.92 -9.15 24.76
CA GLU A 74 8.67 -8.74 23.57
C GLU A 74 7.93 -9.16 22.30
N VAL A 75 7.35 -10.36 22.28
CA VAL A 75 6.52 -10.87 21.18
C VAL A 75 5.28 -9.99 21.00
N VAL A 76 4.56 -9.65 22.09
CA VAL A 76 3.41 -8.73 22.05
C VAL A 76 3.80 -7.37 21.48
N ARG A 77 4.94 -6.82 21.91
CA ARG A 77 5.45 -5.53 21.41
C ARG A 77 5.73 -5.58 19.90
N ALA A 78 6.35 -6.65 19.43
CA ALA A 78 6.66 -6.84 18.01
C ALA A 78 5.39 -7.00 17.17
N CYS A 79 4.43 -7.81 17.64
CA CYS A 79 3.13 -8.02 16.98
C CYS A 79 2.35 -6.70 16.84
N ARG A 80 2.21 -5.93 17.93
CA ARG A 80 1.58 -4.60 17.92
C ARG A 80 2.32 -3.60 17.03
N GLY A 81 3.64 -3.74 16.92
CA GLY A 81 4.46 -2.93 16.02
C GLY A 81 4.19 -3.23 14.54
N ALA A 82 3.87 -4.48 14.21
CA ALA A 82 3.54 -4.93 12.87
C ALA A 82 2.06 -4.68 12.49
N GLU A 83 1.15 -4.61 13.46
CA GLU A 83 -0.25 -4.19 13.26
C GLU A 83 -0.37 -2.76 12.76
N ARG A 84 0.60 -1.91 13.10
CA ARG A 84 0.65 -0.54 12.61
C ARG A 84 1.36 -0.54 11.25
N PRO A 85 0.69 -0.10 10.16
CA PRO A 85 1.38 0.16 8.90
C PRO A 85 2.61 1.01 9.20
N GLN A 86 3.74 0.62 8.62
CA GLN A 86 5.06 1.15 8.92
C GLN A 86 5.14 2.67 8.70
N GLU A 87 4.73 3.47 9.68
CA GLU A 87 5.31 4.79 9.90
C GLU A 87 6.68 4.54 10.53
N GLN A 88 7.73 4.58 9.73
CA GLN A 88 9.11 4.33 10.13
C GLN A 88 9.58 5.36 11.16
N ALA A 89 9.22 5.20 12.44
CA ALA A 89 9.60 6.07 13.55
C ALA A 89 11.09 5.86 13.93
N GLY A 90 11.97 6.46 13.13
CA GLY A 90 13.39 6.72 13.43
C GLY A 90 13.78 8.12 12.92
N PRO A 91 15.06 8.52 12.90
CA PRO A 91 15.52 9.77 12.26
C PRO A 91 14.97 9.97 10.83
N ASN A 92 14.68 8.87 10.15
CA ASN A 92 14.03 8.82 8.85
C ASN A 92 12.57 9.32 8.85
N ALA A 93 11.81 9.25 9.94
CA ALA A 93 10.43 9.77 9.98
C ALA A 93 10.39 11.29 9.77
N ARG A 94 11.29 12.04 10.42
CA ARG A 94 11.36 13.50 10.25
C ARG A 94 11.78 13.87 8.82
N ALA A 95 12.72 13.11 8.27
CA ALA A 95 13.15 13.28 6.87
C ALA A 95 12.02 12.96 5.89
N GLU A 96 11.23 11.91 6.13
CA GLU A 96 10.08 11.55 5.31
C GLU A 96 8.94 12.56 5.42
N VAL A 97 8.65 13.07 6.62
CA VAL A 97 7.68 14.17 6.78
C VAL A 97 8.11 15.40 5.99
N ALA A 98 9.38 15.81 6.10
CA ALA A 98 9.93 16.92 5.33
C ALA A 98 9.91 16.66 3.82
N ALA A 99 10.17 15.41 3.38
CA ALA A 99 10.08 15.02 1.97
C ALA A 99 8.64 15.10 1.43
N VAL A 100 7.65 14.69 2.22
CA VAL A 100 6.23 14.83 1.88
C VAL A 100 5.85 16.32 1.82
N ASP A 101 6.27 17.13 2.78
CA ASP A 101 6.01 18.57 2.78
C ASP A 101 6.62 19.26 1.54
N ALA A 102 7.84 18.89 1.17
CA ALA A 102 8.50 19.38 -0.03
C ALA A 102 7.75 18.97 -1.32
N LEU A 103 7.26 17.73 -1.39
CA LEU A 103 6.43 17.25 -2.50
C LEU A 103 5.11 18.02 -2.61
N ILE A 104 4.46 18.31 -1.48
CA ILE A 104 3.23 19.12 -1.45
C ILE A 104 3.49 20.53 -1.97
N GLY A 105 4.53 21.20 -1.46
CA GLY A 105 4.90 22.54 -1.92
C GLY A 105 5.25 22.58 -3.40
N TRP A 106 5.95 21.56 -3.91
CA TRP A 106 6.23 21.42 -5.33
C TRP A 106 4.95 21.21 -6.15
N PHE A 107 4.08 20.31 -5.72
CA PHE A 107 2.81 20.05 -6.42
C PHE A 107 1.93 21.29 -6.48
N GLN A 108 1.82 22.06 -5.39
CA GLN A 108 1.06 23.31 -5.37
C GLN A 108 1.63 24.35 -6.35
N LYS A 109 2.96 24.35 -6.56
CA LYS A 109 3.64 25.31 -7.44
C LYS A 109 3.62 24.89 -8.91
N PHE A 110 3.80 23.60 -9.21
CA PHE A 110 4.05 23.10 -10.57
C PHE A 110 2.98 22.14 -11.08
N GLY A 111 2.09 21.65 -10.22
CA GLY A 111 1.01 20.73 -10.58
C GLY A 111 1.45 19.30 -10.91
N THR A 112 2.73 18.96 -10.72
CA THR A 112 3.33 17.67 -11.07
C THR A 112 4.09 17.05 -9.90
N GLN A 113 4.49 15.78 -10.05
CA GLN A 113 5.38 15.13 -9.09
C GLN A 113 6.81 15.70 -9.22
N MET A 114 7.48 15.94 -8.08
CA MET A 114 8.86 16.38 -8.07
C MET A 114 9.78 15.30 -8.67
N PRO A 115 10.64 15.64 -9.64
CA PRO A 115 11.58 14.68 -10.23
C PRO A 115 12.47 14.01 -9.18
N GLY A 116 12.68 12.69 -9.30
CA GLY A 116 13.54 11.91 -8.41
C GLY A 116 12.96 11.63 -7.01
N MET A 117 11.79 12.17 -6.67
CA MET A 117 11.14 12.00 -5.35
C MET A 117 9.90 11.11 -5.39
N GLY A 118 9.64 10.46 -6.53
CA GLY A 118 8.51 9.56 -6.74
C GLY A 118 8.56 8.34 -5.82
N ASN A 119 7.51 8.17 -5.01
CA ASN A 119 7.40 7.05 -4.09
C ASN A 119 5.92 6.81 -3.71
N GLY A 120 5.44 5.56 -3.82
CA GLY A 120 4.06 5.20 -3.51
C GLY A 120 3.64 5.49 -2.06
N PHE A 121 4.54 5.34 -1.07
CA PHE A 121 4.24 5.68 0.33
C PHE A 121 3.96 7.17 0.49
N ARG A 122 4.78 8.02 -0.15
CA ARG A 122 4.61 9.48 -0.08
C ARG A 122 3.32 9.91 -0.78
N THR A 123 2.98 9.28 -1.91
CA THR A 123 1.72 9.52 -2.59
C THR A 123 0.52 9.17 -1.70
N ARG A 124 0.52 8.01 -1.03
CA ARG A 124 -0.52 7.66 -0.05
C ARG A 124 -0.61 8.70 1.08
N LYS A 125 0.53 9.16 1.62
CA LYS A 125 0.55 10.22 2.65
C LYS A 125 -0.01 11.55 2.15
N MET A 126 0.16 11.88 0.87
CA MET A 126 -0.48 13.07 0.27
C MET A 126 -2.00 12.91 0.16
N VAL A 127 -2.50 11.71 -0.19
CA VAL A 127 -3.95 11.39 -0.17
C VAL A 127 -4.51 11.50 1.26
N GLU A 128 -3.83 10.90 2.25
CA GLU A 128 -4.23 10.97 3.67
C GLU A 128 -4.32 12.42 4.18
N ARG A 129 -3.48 13.32 3.65
CA ARG A 129 -3.48 14.75 3.96
C ARG A 129 -4.48 15.56 3.13
N GLY A 130 -5.28 14.92 2.27
CA GLY A 130 -6.31 15.56 1.46
C GLY A 130 -5.78 16.38 0.29
N ILE A 131 -4.53 16.17 -0.12
CA ILE A 131 -3.95 16.87 -1.29
C ILE A 131 -4.55 16.33 -2.59
N PHE A 132 -4.85 15.03 -2.60
CA PHE A 132 -5.64 14.37 -3.62
C PHE A 132 -6.90 13.81 -2.97
N LYS A 133 -7.99 13.75 -3.74
CA LYS A 133 -9.23 13.09 -3.32
C LYS A 133 -9.00 11.60 -3.07
N ASP A 134 -8.27 10.94 -3.96
CA ASP A 134 -7.93 9.52 -3.88
C ASP A 134 -6.67 9.16 -4.69
N LEU A 135 -6.28 7.88 -4.67
CA LEU A 135 -5.13 7.38 -5.43
C LEU A 135 -5.36 7.41 -6.94
N ALA A 136 -6.62 7.39 -7.42
CA ALA A 136 -6.93 7.52 -8.83
C ALA A 136 -6.61 8.93 -9.34
N GLU A 137 -6.95 9.96 -8.58
CA GLU A 137 -6.53 11.33 -8.88
C GLU A 137 -5.01 11.48 -8.87
N ALA A 138 -4.33 10.92 -7.86
CA ALA A 138 -2.87 10.96 -7.81
C ALA A 138 -2.24 10.31 -9.05
N ARG A 139 -2.76 9.16 -9.50
CA ARG A 139 -2.35 8.49 -10.74
C ARG A 139 -2.55 9.38 -11.96
N PHE A 140 -3.72 10.01 -12.07
CA PHE A 140 -4.02 10.93 -13.18
C PHE A 140 -3.05 12.10 -13.24
N ARG A 141 -2.61 12.59 -12.08
CA ARG A 141 -1.59 13.64 -11.94
C ARG A 141 -0.14 13.15 -12.15
N GLY A 142 0.04 11.87 -12.48
CA GLY A 142 1.36 11.28 -12.76
C GLY A 142 2.19 10.98 -11.52
N PHE A 143 1.56 10.85 -10.34
CA PHE A 143 2.27 10.45 -9.13
C PHE A 143 2.53 8.94 -9.12
N THR A 144 3.75 8.56 -8.74
CA THR A 144 4.14 7.17 -8.53
C THR A 144 3.22 6.49 -7.51
N LEU A 145 2.69 5.32 -7.86
CA LEU A 145 1.88 4.46 -7.00
C LEU A 145 2.57 3.12 -6.75
N PHE A 146 2.04 2.33 -5.81
CA PHE A 146 2.39 0.91 -5.75
C PHE A 146 1.71 0.12 -6.87
N PRO A 147 2.33 -0.95 -7.36
CA PRO A 147 1.70 -1.83 -8.35
C PRO A 147 0.34 -2.39 -7.90
N ASP A 148 0.17 -2.63 -6.59
CA ASP A 148 -1.09 -3.13 -6.03
C ASP A 148 -2.20 -2.06 -6.11
N ASP A 149 -1.87 -0.81 -5.80
CA ASP A 149 -2.80 0.31 -5.90
C ASP A 149 -3.25 0.52 -7.35
N GLU A 150 -2.31 0.44 -8.30
CA GLU A 150 -2.63 0.55 -9.72
C GLU A 150 -3.56 -0.58 -10.17
N ARG A 151 -3.28 -1.82 -9.77
CA ARG A 151 -4.12 -2.97 -10.08
C ARG A 151 -5.52 -2.83 -9.50
N GLU A 152 -5.64 -2.36 -8.26
CA GLU A 152 -6.93 -2.14 -7.61
C GLU A 152 -7.75 -1.05 -8.32
N ILE A 153 -7.12 0.08 -8.67
CA ILE A 153 -7.78 1.15 -9.43
C ILE A 153 -8.31 0.61 -10.77
N LEU A 154 -7.49 -0.14 -11.49
CA LEU A 154 -7.88 -0.71 -12.79
C LEU A 154 -9.00 -1.75 -12.64
N ALA A 155 -8.92 -2.62 -11.63
CA ALA A 155 -9.96 -3.61 -11.35
C ALA A 155 -11.30 -2.95 -11.00
N ARG A 156 -11.27 -1.91 -10.16
CA ARG A 156 -12.46 -1.12 -9.82
C ARG A 156 -13.07 -0.46 -11.06
N ARG A 157 -12.25 0.16 -11.92
CA ARG A 157 -12.72 0.78 -13.16
C ARG A 157 -13.33 -0.25 -14.11
N ALA A 158 -12.72 -1.43 -14.23
CA ALA A 158 -13.25 -2.51 -15.06
C ALA A 158 -14.59 -3.04 -14.55
N GLU A 159 -14.78 -3.13 -13.23
CA GLU A 159 -16.08 -3.48 -12.63
C GLU A 159 -17.15 -2.42 -12.92
N GLN A 160 -16.83 -1.15 -12.71
CA GLN A 160 -17.76 -0.04 -12.99
C GLN A 160 -18.15 0.01 -14.47
N SER A 161 -17.20 -0.23 -15.37
CA SER A 161 -17.46 -0.33 -16.81
C SER A 161 -18.39 -1.51 -17.12
N ARG A 162 -18.18 -2.68 -16.52
CA ARG A 162 -19.08 -3.85 -16.68
C ARG A 162 -20.50 -3.58 -16.17
N ARG A 163 -20.65 -2.74 -15.15
CA ARG A 163 -21.95 -2.28 -14.64
C ARG A 163 -22.64 -1.27 -15.56
N GLY A 164 -21.92 -0.68 -16.51
CA GLY A 164 -22.43 0.37 -17.38
C GLY A 164 -22.44 1.75 -16.73
N ASP A 165 -21.57 1.98 -15.73
CA ASP A 165 -21.42 3.31 -15.14
C ASP A 165 -20.91 4.30 -16.21
N PRO A 166 -21.35 5.58 -16.17
CA PRO A 166 -20.86 6.58 -17.11
C PRO A 166 -19.36 6.82 -16.94
N LEU A 167 -18.64 7.04 -18.04
CA LEU A 167 -17.18 7.21 -18.04
C LEU A 167 -16.69 8.34 -17.13
N SER A 168 -17.48 9.42 -17.00
CA SER A 168 -17.21 10.51 -16.07
C SER A 168 -17.14 10.04 -14.61
N SER A 169 -17.97 9.07 -14.22
CA SER A 169 -17.94 8.47 -12.89
C SER A 169 -16.79 7.47 -12.70
N ILE A 170 -16.32 6.83 -13.78
CA ILE A 170 -15.23 5.84 -13.75
C ILE A 170 -13.87 6.54 -13.64
N LEU A 171 -13.66 7.60 -14.42
CA LEU A 171 -12.39 8.34 -14.49
C LEU A 171 -12.32 9.47 -13.46
N GLY A 172 -13.46 10.08 -13.13
CA GLY A 172 -13.55 11.32 -12.36
C GLY A 172 -13.54 12.56 -13.27
N ASP A 173 -14.11 13.66 -12.78
CA ASP A 173 -14.43 14.85 -13.59
C ASP A 173 -13.23 15.49 -14.28
N ALA A 174 -12.06 15.50 -13.63
CA ALA A 174 -10.85 16.10 -14.19
C ALA A 174 -10.23 15.24 -15.30
N GLU A 175 -10.16 13.92 -15.08
CA GLU A 175 -9.63 12.96 -16.06
C GLU A 175 -10.58 12.83 -17.26
N TYR A 176 -11.89 12.81 -17.02
CA TYR A 176 -12.89 12.79 -18.08
C TYR A 176 -12.85 14.05 -18.97
N ARG A 177 -12.75 15.25 -18.39
CA ARG A 177 -12.61 16.49 -19.18
C ARG A 177 -11.35 16.47 -20.05
N ARG A 178 -10.22 16.01 -19.51
CA ARG A 178 -8.99 15.86 -20.32
C ARG A 178 -9.17 14.85 -21.44
N HIS A 179 -9.86 13.75 -21.19
CA HIS A 179 -10.20 12.75 -22.21
C HIS A 179 -11.05 13.37 -23.33
N VAL A 180 -12.10 14.11 -23.00
CA VAL A 180 -12.94 14.84 -23.98
C VAL A 180 -12.11 15.83 -24.81
N ALA A 181 -11.22 16.60 -24.19
CA ALA A 181 -10.36 17.55 -24.90
C ALA A 181 -9.42 16.84 -25.89
N VAL A 182 -8.87 15.68 -25.53
CA VAL A 182 -8.04 14.86 -26.43
C VAL A 182 -8.89 14.35 -27.61
N LEU A 183 -10.09 13.85 -27.35
CA LEU A 183 -11.00 13.39 -28.40
C LEU A 183 -11.39 14.52 -29.35
N ALA A 184 -11.69 15.71 -28.82
CA ALA A 184 -12.00 16.90 -29.61
C ALA A 184 -10.86 17.25 -30.58
N ASN A 185 -9.62 17.18 -30.10
CA ASN A 185 -8.44 17.40 -30.93
C ASN A 185 -8.27 16.31 -32.00
N ILE A 186 -8.40 15.03 -31.65
CA ILE A 186 -8.28 13.91 -32.60
C ILE A 186 -9.35 13.98 -33.69
N TRP A 187 -10.58 14.33 -33.32
CA TRP A 187 -11.71 14.40 -34.26
C TRP A 187 -11.83 15.72 -35.00
N GLY A 188 -11.05 16.74 -34.62
CA GLY A 188 -11.13 18.08 -35.20
C GLY A 188 -12.49 18.75 -34.98
N VAL A 189 -13.10 18.56 -33.80
CA VAL A 189 -14.41 19.11 -33.44
C VAL A 189 -14.34 19.90 -32.13
N SER A 190 -15.43 20.59 -31.76
CA SER A 190 -15.51 21.26 -30.46
C SER A 190 -15.54 20.26 -29.29
N GLU A 191 -15.13 20.67 -28.09
CA GLU A 191 -15.24 19.82 -26.89
C GLU A 191 -16.69 19.41 -26.59
N ALA A 192 -17.66 20.29 -26.86
CA ALA A 192 -19.08 19.98 -26.69
C ALA A 192 -19.53 18.86 -27.66
N ASP A 193 -19.14 18.97 -28.94
CA ASP A 193 -19.45 17.93 -29.93
C ASP A 193 -18.75 16.60 -29.60
N ALA A 194 -17.51 16.67 -29.09
CA ALA A 194 -16.77 15.49 -28.66
C ALA A 194 -17.43 14.81 -27.45
N GLU A 195 -17.90 15.59 -26.48
CA GLU A 195 -18.61 15.07 -25.32
C GLU A 195 -19.92 14.39 -25.73
N ASP A 196 -20.70 15.02 -26.60
CA ASP A 196 -21.96 14.46 -27.11
C ASP A 196 -21.74 13.17 -27.90
N ARG A 197 -20.69 13.12 -28.74
CA ARG A 197 -20.30 11.89 -29.45
C ARG A 197 -19.83 10.79 -28.50
N ALA A 198 -19.02 11.12 -27.50
CA ALA A 198 -18.55 10.17 -26.49
C ALA A 198 -19.72 9.61 -25.66
N ARG A 199 -20.74 10.41 -25.36
CA ARG A 199 -21.98 9.93 -24.72
C ARG A 199 -22.77 8.96 -25.60
N GLN A 200 -22.79 9.18 -26.91
CA GLN A 200 -23.61 8.41 -27.86
C GLN A 200 -22.96 7.11 -28.35
N SER A 201 -21.63 6.95 -28.22
CA SER A 201 -20.89 5.79 -28.76
C SER A 201 -20.20 4.97 -27.66
N PRO A 202 -20.79 3.85 -27.21
CA PRO A 202 -20.22 3.00 -26.14
C PRO A 202 -18.84 2.42 -26.50
N GLU A 203 -18.58 2.21 -27.79
CA GLU A 203 -17.33 1.61 -28.29
C GLU A 203 -16.15 2.60 -28.27
N LEU A 204 -16.44 3.90 -28.29
CA LEU A 204 -15.47 4.98 -28.20
C LEU A 204 -15.22 5.45 -26.75
N GLN A 205 -15.91 4.83 -25.77
CA GLN A 205 -15.79 5.09 -24.34
C GLN A 205 -14.72 4.22 -23.65
N GLN A 206 -13.94 3.43 -24.39
CA GLN A 206 -12.81 2.71 -23.79
C GLN A 206 -11.57 3.63 -23.84
N PRO A 207 -11.26 4.37 -22.76
CA PRO A 207 -9.98 5.04 -22.69
C PRO A 207 -8.90 3.98 -22.78
N ASP A 208 -7.85 4.25 -23.56
CA ASP A 208 -6.61 3.48 -23.43
C ASP A 208 -6.05 3.76 -22.02
N LEU A 209 -6.40 2.87 -21.09
CA LEU A 209 -5.98 2.96 -19.68
C LEU A 209 -4.47 2.69 -19.50
N SER A 210 -3.78 2.24 -20.56
CA SER A 210 -2.34 1.96 -20.57
C SER A 210 -1.47 3.16 -20.95
N ALA A 211 -2.06 4.19 -21.58
CA ALA A 211 -1.32 5.25 -22.26
C ALA A 211 -0.89 6.46 -21.41
N ASN A 212 -0.94 6.40 -20.07
CA ASN A 212 -0.38 7.48 -19.22
C ASN A 212 1.16 7.55 -19.24
N ARG A 213 1.84 6.81 -20.13
CA ARG A 213 3.24 7.02 -20.47
C ARG A 213 3.34 7.94 -21.69
N VAL A 214 3.21 9.26 -21.49
CA VAL A 214 3.65 10.22 -22.51
C VAL A 214 4.58 11.27 -21.90
N ALA A 215 5.82 11.20 -22.39
CA ALA A 215 6.91 12.18 -22.39
C ALA A 215 7.53 12.61 -21.04
N ALA A 216 8.57 11.87 -20.66
CA ALA A 216 9.77 12.52 -20.15
C ALA A 216 10.52 13.11 -21.36
N GLU A 217 10.54 14.43 -21.46
CA GLU A 217 11.60 15.18 -22.15
C GLU A 217 12.57 15.73 -21.09
#